data_AF-K0SD11-F1
#
_entry.id   AF-K0SD11-F1
#
_cell.length_a   1.000
_cell.length_b   1.000
_cell.length_c   1.000
_cell.angle_alpha   90.00
_cell.angle_beta   90.00
_cell.angle_gamma   90.00
#
_symmetry.space_group_name_H-M   'P 1'
#
loop_
_entity.id
_entity.type
_entity.pdbx_description
1 polymer ?
#
loop_
_entity_poly.entity_id
_entity_poly.type
_entity_poly.pdbx_seq_one_letter_code
_entity_poly.pdbx_strand_id
1 'polypeptide(L)'
;MPTPRPTPQPVNVPNPTPPTTGDFEDGLTLTHYWDCSGQSCDATTLQPWNEDRYRSPKGYQPQDPANFGGAVYGEKMWLTAAIMNIDMGPSDSCCGELDSGEGGCGKCVLIQNPDSINPDWTALVMKKNTCGSCVSGPHIDVNVPGFDVLEFSLANICGADGTGLTENESTILGEWYNTYQNTKQAQHLCDQLPLQYQEGCQLFTEWGWTTGNPRNAKYKVVECPQAYKDFIASQFDEGGITAAGLP
;
A
#
# COMPACT_ATOMS: atom_id res chain seq x y z
N MET A 1 26.30 21.94 48.41
CA MET A 1 25.47 20.80 47.96
C MET A 1 24.67 21.27 46.76
N PRO A 2 24.71 20.59 45.60
CA PRO A 2 23.93 20.98 44.42
C PRO A 2 22.47 20.54 44.57
N THR A 3 21.55 21.43 44.24
CA THR A 3 20.09 21.18 44.22
C THR A 3 19.73 20.19 43.10
N PRO A 4 18.86 19.19 43.33
CA PRO A 4 18.46 18.26 42.27
C PRO A 4 17.64 18.99 41.20
N ARG A 5 17.93 18.70 39.93
CA ARG A 5 17.15 19.17 38.78
C ARG A 5 15.77 18.47 38.77
N PRO A 6 14.66 19.17 38.45
CA PRO A 6 13.34 18.53 38.38
C PRO A 6 13.29 17.53 37.22
N THR A 7 12.75 16.35 37.49
CA THR A 7 12.45 15.32 36.49
C THR A 7 11.33 15.83 35.55
N PRO A 8 11.46 15.72 34.22
CA PRO A 8 10.38 16.07 33.31
C PRO A 8 9.17 15.17 33.57
N GLN A 9 7.97 15.77 33.70
CA GLN A 9 6.74 15.01 33.75
C GLN A 9 6.41 14.42 32.37
N PRO A 10 5.83 13.21 32.29
CA PRO A 10 5.35 12.66 31.03
C PRO A 10 4.31 13.60 30.42
N VAL A 11 4.55 14.04 29.19
CA VAL A 11 3.56 14.77 28.40
C VAL A 11 2.49 13.76 28.03
N ASN A 12 1.27 13.96 28.54
CA ASN A 12 0.13 13.13 28.20
C ASN A 12 -0.29 13.47 26.75
N VAL A 13 0.22 12.71 25.78
CA VAL A 13 -0.19 12.84 24.38
C VAL A 13 -1.61 12.31 24.28
N PRO A 14 -2.61 13.13 23.88
CA PRO A 14 -3.96 12.64 23.68
C PRO A 14 -3.94 11.53 22.62
N ASN A 15 -4.56 10.39 22.92
CA ASN A 15 -4.88 9.42 21.89
C ASN A 15 -5.70 10.13 20.80
N PRO A 16 -5.37 9.97 19.50
CA PRO A 16 -6.20 10.53 18.45
C PRO A 16 -7.62 9.96 18.57
N THR A 17 -8.59 10.85 18.73
CA THR A 17 -10.02 10.49 18.62
C THR A 17 -10.24 9.98 17.19
N PRO A 18 -10.85 8.79 16.98
CA PRO A 18 -11.12 8.30 15.64
C PRO A 18 -11.97 9.32 14.86
N PRO A 19 -11.59 9.70 13.63
CA PRO A 19 -12.45 10.52 12.79
C PRO A 19 -13.76 9.76 12.56
N THR A 20 -14.87 10.33 13.00
CA THR A 20 -16.19 9.86 12.60
C THR A 20 -16.73 10.84 11.58
N THR A 21 -16.79 10.43 10.31
CA THR A 21 -17.85 10.84 9.36
C THR A 21 -17.80 9.95 8.13
N GLY A 22 -18.86 9.14 7.93
CA GLY A 22 -19.07 8.24 6.80
C GLY A 22 -19.27 6.78 7.24
N ASP A 23 -20.40 6.19 6.87
CA ASP A 23 -20.52 4.73 6.75
C ASP A 23 -19.66 4.26 5.55
N PHE A 24 -19.43 2.96 5.43
CA PHE A 24 -18.78 2.40 4.25
C PHE A 24 -19.61 2.69 2.98
N GLU A 25 -18.93 3.12 1.92
CA GLU A 25 -19.48 3.21 0.58
C GLU A 25 -19.30 1.88 -0.16
N ASP A 26 -20.31 1.46 -0.92
CA ASP A 26 -20.29 0.24 -1.73
C ASP A 26 -19.78 0.52 -3.17
N GLY A 27 -19.49 -0.55 -3.91
CA GLY A 27 -19.20 -0.46 -5.35
C GLY A 27 -17.73 -0.22 -5.68
N LEU A 28 -16.83 -0.43 -4.71
CA LEU A 28 -15.40 -0.43 -4.96
C LEU A 28 -15.00 -1.68 -5.75
N THR A 29 -14.25 -1.46 -6.82
CA THR A 29 -13.49 -2.52 -7.49
C THR A 29 -12.10 -2.61 -6.90
N LEU A 30 -11.67 -3.83 -6.59
CA LEU A 30 -10.33 -4.13 -6.13
C LEU A 30 -9.58 -4.94 -7.18
N THR A 31 -8.29 -4.65 -7.35
CA THR A 31 -7.32 -5.48 -8.08
C THR A 31 -6.00 -5.48 -7.31
N HIS A 32 -4.98 -6.16 -7.83
CA HIS A 32 -3.63 -6.17 -7.25
C HIS A 32 -2.57 -6.07 -8.34
N TYR A 33 -1.40 -5.53 -7.99
CA TYR A 33 -0.24 -5.40 -8.88
C TYR A 33 1.07 -5.40 -8.09
N TRP A 34 2.18 -5.60 -8.79
CA TRP A 34 3.53 -5.21 -8.35
C TRP A 34 4.45 -5.13 -9.57
N ASP A 35 4.59 -3.95 -10.14
CA ASP A 35 5.31 -3.72 -11.40
C ASP A 35 6.78 -3.28 -11.20
N CYS A 36 7.22 -3.19 -9.94
CA CYS A 36 8.52 -2.65 -9.49
C CYS A 36 8.80 -1.18 -9.87
N SER A 37 7.88 -0.51 -10.55
CA SER A 37 8.04 0.89 -10.96
C SER A 37 7.81 1.85 -9.80
N GLY A 38 8.41 3.03 -9.86
CA GLY A 38 8.07 4.10 -8.92
C GLY A 38 6.58 4.45 -9.02
N GLN A 39 5.99 4.93 -7.92
CA GLN A 39 4.57 5.22 -7.86
C GLN A 39 4.30 6.68 -8.25
N SER A 40 3.17 7.02 -8.87
CA SER A 40 2.97 8.37 -9.43
C SER A 40 3.06 9.51 -8.41
N CYS A 41 2.83 9.25 -7.12
CA CYS A 41 3.09 10.24 -6.06
C CYS A 41 4.59 10.51 -5.83
N ASP A 42 5.48 9.57 -6.19
CA ASP A 42 6.93 9.70 -6.08
C ASP A 42 7.55 10.52 -7.22
N ALA A 43 6.84 10.64 -8.36
CA ALA A 43 7.39 11.25 -9.58
C ALA A 43 7.84 12.70 -9.37
N THR A 44 7.04 13.49 -8.65
CA THR A 44 7.36 14.88 -8.31
C THR A 44 8.47 14.99 -7.25
N THR A 45 8.62 13.96 -6.41
CA THR A 45 9.62 13.92 -5.34
C THR A 45 11.01 13.66 -5.91
N LEU A 46 11.14 12.77 -6.88
CA LEU A 46 12.42 12.40 -7.50
C LEU A 46 13.04 13.58 -8.27
N GLN A 47 14.14 14.15 -7.76
CA GLN A 47 14.76 15.35 -8.32
C GLN A 47 16.30 15.31 -8.26
N PRO A 48 17.01 15.53 -9.40
CA PRO A 48 16.47 15.63 -10.75
C PRO A 48 15.86 14.30 -11.21
N TRP A 49 14.92 14.35 -12.15
CA TRP A 49 14.34 13.14 -12.74
C TRP A 49 15.42 12.19 -13.25
N ASN A 50 15.36 10.94 -12.81
CA ASN A 50 16.21 9.85 -13.29
C ASN A 50 15.41 8.55 -13.29
N GLU A 51 15.03 8.09 -14.47
CA GLU A 51 14.22 6.87 -14.65
C GLU A 51 14.84 5.64 -13.98
N ASP A 52 16.17 5.53 -13.89
CA ASP A 52 16.84 4.39 -13.24
C ASP A 52 16.63 4.35 -11.72
N ARG A 53 16.24 5.48 -11.12
CA ARG A 53 16.00 5.62 -9.68
C ARG A 53 14.52 5.61 -9.32
N TYR A 54 13.66 5.61 -10.33
CA TYR A 54 12.21 5.54 -10.18
C TYR A 54 11.79 4.07 -10.06
N ARG A 55 11.83 3.56 -8.82
CA ARG A 55 11.60 2.16 -8.46
C ARG A 55 10.69 2.09 -7.24
N SER A 56 9.87 1.05 -7.15
CA SER A 56 9.01 0.80 -5.98
C SER A 56 9.87 0.38 -4.78
N PRO A 57 9.85 1.10 -3.65
CA PRO A 57 10.50 0.66 -2.43
C PRO A 57 9.88 -0.63 -1.88
N LYS A 58 10.68 -1.50 -1.26
CA LYS A 58 10.14 -2.73 -0.65
C LYS A 58 9.13 -2.47 0.46
N GLY A 59 9.22 -1.33 1.16
CA GLY A 59 8.27 -0.97 2.20
C GLY A 59 6.87 -0.65 1.69
N TYR A 60 6.66 -0.56 0.37
CA TYR A 60 5.33 -0.33 -0.20
C TYR A 60 4.48 -1.62 -0.26
N GLN A 61 5.09 -2.77 0.01
CA GLN A 61 4.39 -4.04 0.19
C GLN A 61 3.48 -4.01 1.43
N PRO A 62 2.56 -4.98 1.59
CA PRO A 62 1.73 -5.09 2.78
C PRO A 62 2.52 -5.10 4.08
N GLN A 63 2.08 -4.32 5.06
CA GLN A 63 2.70 -4.17 6.36
C GLN A 63 1.77 -4.62 7.49
N ASP A 64 2.30 -5.32 8.49
CA ASP A 64 1.57 -5.63 9.72
C ASP A 64 1.56 -4.40 10.66
N PRO A 65 0.40 -3.82 11.00
CA PRO A 65 0.29 -2.68 11.91
C PRO A 65 0.93 -2.94 13.28
N ALA A 66 1.02 -4.20 13.74
CA ALA A 66 1.66 -4.56 15.00
C ALA A 66 3.15 -4.13 15.05
N ASN A 67 3.81 -4.03 13.90
CA ASN A 67 5.18 -3.54 13.79
C ASN A 67 5.29 -2.01 13.99
N PHE A 68 4.17 -1.30 14.08
CA PHE A 68 4.09 0.17 14.09
C PHE A 68 3.22 0.72 15.23
N GLY A 69 3.03 -0.06 16.29
CA GLY A 69 2.21 0.32 17.45
C GLY A 69 0.75 -0.14 17.39
N GLY A 70 0.37 -0.85 16.34
CA GLY A 70 -0.93 -1.51 16.20
C GLY A 70 -1.91 -0.80 15.26
N ALA A 71 -3.00 -1.50 14.98
CA ALA A 71 -4.10 -1.00 14.15
C ALA A 71 -4.84 0.15 14.82
N VAL A 72 -5.24 1.17 14.03
CA VAL A 72 -5.98 2.34 14.54
C VAL A 72 -7.50 2.16 14.38
N TYR A 73 -7.92 1.49 13.32
CA TYR A 73 -9.32 1.22 12.97
C TYR A 73 -9.70 -0.26 13.11
N GLY A 74 -8.80 -1.09 13.64
CA GLY A 74 -8.98 -2.54 13.76
C GLY A 74 -8.60 -3.33 12.50
N GLU A 75 -8.01 -2.66 11.50
CA GLU A 75 -7.46 -3.24 10.29
C GLU A 75 -6.40 -4.31 10.55
N LYS A 76 -6.24 -5.22 9.61
CA LYS A 76 -5.27 -6.34 9.69
C LYS A 76 -3.96 -6.07 8.99
N MET A 77 -3.94 -5.11 8.07
CA MET A 77 -2.79 -4.77 7.27
C MET A 77 -2.85 -3.32 6.80
N TRP A 78 -1.68 -2.74 6.57
CA TRP A 78 -1.51 -1.48 5.87
C TRP A 78 -0.95 -1.75 4.47
N LEU A 79 -1.55 -1.13 3.46
CA LEU A 79 -1.26 -1.34 2.04
C LEU A 79 -0.98 -0.01 1.35
N THR A 80 -0.14 0.00 0.32
CA THR A 80 -0.11 1.08 -0.66
C THR A 80 -0.89 0.66 -1.90
N ALA A 81 -1.36 1.61 -2.69
CA ALA A 81 -2.15 1.31 -3.88
C ALA A 81 -2.14 2.43 -4.93
N ALA A 82 -2.52 2.04 -6.15
CA ALA A 82 -3.14 2.95 -7.09
C ALA A 82 -4.61 3.16 -6.69
N ILE A 83 -5.01 4.41 -6.46
CA ILE A 83 -6.39 4.75 -6.09
C ILE A 83 -6.99 5.70 -7.12
N MET A 84 -8.10 5.29 -7.72
CA MET A 84 -8.79 6.01 -8.79
C MET A 84 -10.24 6.30 -8.43
N ASN A 85 -10.74 7.47 -8.84
CA ASN A 85 -12.13 7.90 -8.70
C ASN A 85 -12.67 7.87 -7.26
N ILE A 86 -11.82 8.18 -6.28
CA ILE A 86 -12.19 8.42 -4.88
C ILE A 86 -11.66 9.79 -4.50
N ASP A 87 -12.54 10.71 -4.06
CA ASP A 87 -12.12 12.01 -3.56
C ASP A 87 -11.48 11.86 -2.17
N MET A 88 -10.17 12.11 -2.11
CA MET A 88 -9.38 12.02 -0.89
C MET A 88 -8.87 13.41 -0.44
N GLY A 89 -9.31 14.48 -1.12
CA GLY A 89 -8.84 15.84 -0.90
C GLY A 89 -7.39 16.07 -1.31
N PRO A 90 -6.77 17.18 -0.83
CA PRO A 90 -5.38 17.51 -1.12
C PRO A 90 -4.42 16.44 -0.58
N SER A 91 -3.27 16.27 -1.25
CA SER A 91 -2.23 15.36 -0.77
C SER A 91 -1.69 15.76 0.61
N ASP A 92 -1.17 14.78 1.34
CA ASP A 92 -0.36 15.00 2.52
C ASP A 92 1.10 15.22 2.10
N SER A 93 1.72 16.30 2.58
CA SER A 93 3.08 16.72 2.23
C SER A 93 4.16 15.66 2.51
N CYS A 94 3.86 14.62 3.30
CA CYS A 94 4.81 13.54 3.60
C CYS A 94 5.18 12.66 2.43
N CYS A 95 4.28 12.56 1.44
CA CYS A 95 4.18 11.35 0.64
C CYS A 95 4.09 11.63 -0.86
N GLY A 96 4.56 12.82 -1.24
CA GLY A 96 4.65 13.30 -2.61
C GLY A 96 3.34 13.86 -3.16
N GLU A 97 3.37 14.21 -4.45
CA GLU A 97 2.27 14.84 -5.18
C GLU A 97 2.13 14.23 -6.57
N LEU A 98 0.92 14.29 -7.13
CA LEU A 98 0.70 13.93 -8.53
C LEU A 98 1.04 15.10 -9.45
N ASP A 99 1.71 14.82 -10.58
CA ASP A 99 1.95 15.82 -11.63
C ASP A 99 0.65 16.47 -12.16
N SER A 100 -0.46 15.72 -12.12
CA SER A 100 -1.79 16.20 -12.55
C SER A 100 -2.42 17.20 -11.58
N GLY A 101 -1.96 17.26 -10.33
CA GLY A 101 -2.56 18.06 -9.26
C GLY A 101 -3.88 17.52 -8.71
N GLU A 102 -4.29 16.28 -9.04
CA GLU A 102 -5.54 15.66 -8.56
C GLU A 102 -5.56 15.47 -7.02
N GLY A 103 -4.39 15.36 -6.39
CA GLY A 103 -4.25 15.22 -4.94
C GLY A 103 -4.43 13.79 -4.41
N GLY A 104 -4.57 13.69 -3.09
CA GLY A 104 -4.77 12.45 -2.36
C GLY A 104 -3.52 11.64 -2.04
N CYS A 105 -2.33 12.01 -2.54
CA CYS A 105 -1.09 11.30 -2.19
C CYS A 105 -0.88 11.31 -0.68
N GLY A 106 -0.56 10.16 -0.09
CA GLY A 106 -0.41 10.03 1.36
C GLY A 106 -1.71 10.06 2.17
N LYS A 107 -2.88 10.07 1.52
CA LYS A 107 -4.19 9.91 2.18
C LYS A 107 -4.61 8.44 2.21
N CYS A 108 -5.50 8.10 3.14
CA CYS A 108 -5.86 6.71 3.44
C CYS A 108 -7.34 6.41 3.25
N VAL A 109 -7.60 5.16 2.90
CA VAL A 109 -8.93 4.58 2.79
C VAL A 109 -8.93 3.27 3.57
N LEU A 110 -9.94 3.07 4.43
CA LEU A 110 -10.22 1.77 5.03
C LEU A 110 -11.10 0.97 4.08
N ILE A 111 -10.68 -0.23 3.70
CA ILE A 111 -11.42 -1.08 2.76
C ILE A 111 -11.85 -2.40 3.38
N GLN A 112 -12.92 -2.98 2.86
CA GLN A 112 -13.42 -4.32 3.19
C GLN A 112 -13.72 -5.08 1.90
N ASN A 113 -13.40 -6.37 1.86
CA ASN A 113 -13.67 -7.24 0.72
C ASN A 113 -14.61 -8.40 1.13
N PRO A 114 -15.92 -8.30 0.83
CA PRO A 114 -16.88 -9.38 1.07
C PRO A 114 -16.57 -10.67 0.29
N ASP A 115 -15.88 -10.58 -0.85
CA ASP A 115 -15.44 -11.71 -1.66
C ASP A 115 -14.08 -12.24 -1.15
N SER A 116 -14.03 -12.61 0.13
CA SER A 116 -12.87 -13.20 0.79
C SER A 116 -13.28 -14.22 1.87
N ILE A 117 -12.36 -15.10 2.28
CA ILE A 117 -12.62 -16.04 3.38
C ILE A 117 -12.67 -15.34 4.75
N ASN A 118 -12.16 -14.11 4.82
CA ASN A 118 -12.18 -13.25 6.00
C ASN A 118 -12.93 -11.94 5.67
N PRO A 119 -14.26 -11.99 5.40
CA PRO A 119 -15.00 -10.83 4.89
C PRO A 119 -15.15 -9.70 5.92
N ASP A 120 -14.99 -10.00 7.20
CA ASP A 120 -15.02 -9.01 8.29
C ASP A 120 -13.70 -8.24 8.43
N TRP A 121 -12.63 -8.68 7.77
CA TRP A 121 -11.35 -7.98 7.84
C TRP A 121 -11.40 -6.65 7.08
N THR A 122 -10.67 -5.68 7.61
CA THR A 122 -10.38 -4.43 6.94
C THR A 122 -8.88 -4.29 6.70
N ALA A 123 -8.54 -3.53 5.65
CA ALA A 123 -7.17 -3.10 5.36
C ALA A 123 -7.17 -1.57 5.24
N LEU A 124 -6.11 -0.93 5.74
CA LEU A 124 -5.90 0.50 5.54
C LEU A 124 -4.99 0.70 4.33
N VAL A 125 -5.45 1.48 3.35
CA VAL A 125 -4.77 1.64 2.07
C VAL A 125 -4.38 3.09 1.87
N MET A 126 -3.09 3.36 1.65
CA MET A 126 -2.57 4.69 1.32
C MET A 126 -2.44 4.86 -0.19
N LYS A 127 -2.95 5.98 -0.73
CA LYS A 127 -2.73 6.35 -2.14
C LYS A 127 -1.26 6.71 -2.34
N LYS A 128 -0.59 5.92 -3.18
CA LYS A 128 0.77 6.19 -3.69
C LYS A 128 0.81 6.27 -5.20
N ASN A 129 -0.20 5.75 -5.88
CA ASN A 129 -0.27 5.73 -7.33
C ASN A 129 -1.67 6.11 -7.84
N THR A 130 -1.78 6.31 -9.14
CA THR A 130 -3.02 6.42 -9.90
C THR A 130 -2.70 6.22 -11.37
N CYS A 131 -3.63 5.62 -12.11
CA CYS A 131 -3.58 5.59 -13.58
C CYS A 131 -4.38 6.76 -14.21
N GLY A 132 -4.86 7.71 -13.39
CA GLY A 132 -5.77 8.77 -13.80
C GLY A 132 -7.12 8.20 -14.24
N SER A 133 -7.46 8.35 -15.53
CA SER A 133 -8.76 7.98 -16.09
C SER A 133 -8.80 6.58 -16.72
N CYS A 134 -7.96 5.63 -16.30
CA CYS A 134 -7.95 4.29 -16.89
C CYS A 134 -9.20 3.46 -16.56
N VAL A 135 -9.96 3.87 -15.54
CA VAL A 135 -11.21 3.25 -15.08
C VAL A 135 -12.24 4.33 -14.74
N SER A 136 -13.54 3.98 -14.73
CA SER A 136 -14.65 4.95 -14.62
C SER A 136 -15.35 4.99 -13.26
N GLY A 137 -15.08 4.06 -12.34
CA GLY A 137 -15.65 4.01 -10.99
C GLY A 137 -14.59 3.88 -9.90
N PRO A 138 -14.97 3.91 -8.61
CA PRO A 138 -14.04 3.73 -7.51
C PRO A 138 -13.25 2.43 -7.67
N HIS A 139 -11.94 2.55 -7.73
CA HIS A 139 -11.06 1.42 -7.98
C HIS A 139 -9.77 1.58 -7.18
N ILE A 140 -9.38 0.49 -6.50
CA ILE A 140 -8.12 0.41 -5.76
C ILE A 140 -7.37 -0.81 -6.27
N ASP A 141 -6.18 -0.56 -6.82
CA ASP A 141 -5.23 -1.58 -7.23
C ASP A 141 -4.17 -1.70 -6.13
N VAL A 142 -4.17 -2.78 -5.35
CA VAL A 142 -3.30 -2.90 -4.17
C VAL A 142 -1.91 -3.40 -4.55
N ASN A 143 -0.88 -2.79 -3.97
CA ASN A 143 0.52 -3.11 -4.27
C ASN A 143 0.95 -4.33 -3.44
N VAL A 144 1.08 -5.50 -4.07
CA VAL A 144 1.40 -6.78 -3.41
C VAL A 144 2.46 -7.54 -4.21
N PRO A 145 3.67 -7.76 -3.66
CA PRO A 145 4.72 -8.52 -4.34
C PRO A 145 4.24 -9.89 -4.81
N GLY A 146 4.52 -10.22 -6.06
CA GLY A 146 4.11 -11.48 -6.68
C GLY A 146 2.74 -11.48 -7.33
N PHE A 147 1.94 -10.41 -7.20
CA PHE A 147 0.56 -10.37 -7.68
C PHE A 147 0.37 -9.59 -8.99
N ASP A 148 1.44 -9.25 -9.72
CA ASP A 148 1.27 -8.58 -11.01
C ASP A 148 0.64 -9.49 -12.07
N VAL A 149 -0.21 -8.91 -12.92
CA VAL A 149 -0.82 -9.61 -14.06
C VAL A 149 -0.35 -8.90 -15.34
N LEU A 150 0.64 -9.49 -16.02
CA LEU A 150 1.34 -8.84 -17.13
C LEU A 150 0.42 -8.35 -18.26
N GLU A 151 -0.69 -9.04 -18.53
CA GLU A 151 -1.67 -8.62 -19.54
C GLU A 151 -2.26 -7.22 -19.25
N PHE A 152 -2.36 -6.85 -17.97
CA PHE A 152 -2.93 -5.58 -17.51
C PHE A 152 -1.88 -4.60 -16.96
N SER A 153 -0.63 -5.05 -16.81
CA SER A 153 0.45 -4.24 -16.28
C SER A 153 0.89 -3.18 -17.29
N LEU A 154 0.96 -1.93 -16.85
CA LEU A 154 1.31 -0.80 -17.72
C LEU A 154 2.81 -0.49 -17.72
N ALA A 155 3.53 -0.94 -16.69
CA ALA A 155 4.90 -0.50 -16.43
C ALA A 155 5.76 -1.56 -15.69
N ASN A 156 5.54 -2.86 -15.89
CA ASN A 156 6.40 -3.87 -15.26
C ASN A 156 7.85 -3.71 -15.73
N ILE A 157 8.71 -3.32 -14.79
CA ILE A 157 10.14 -3.20 -14.97
C ILE A 157 10.91 -4.19 -14.09
N CYS A 158 10.22 -5.10 -13.39
CA CYS A 158 10.85 -6.11 -12.56
C CYS A 158 11.87 -6.92 -13.39
N GLY A 159 13.04 -7.17 -12.82
CA GLY A 159 14.19 -7.78 -13.48
C GLY A 159 15.23 -6.76 -13.94
N ALA A 160 14.91 -5.46 -13.99
CA ALA A 160 15.89 -4.41 -14.12
C ALA A 160 16.69 -4.20 -12.82
N ASP A 161 17.88 -3.58 -12.94
CA ASP A 161 18.73 -3.26 -11.81
C ASP A 161 17.96 -2.44 -10.74
N GLY A 162 18.13 -2.84 -9.48
CA GLY A 162 17.54 -2.17 -8.32
C GLY A 162 16.04 -2.43 -8.06
N THR A 163 15.39 -3.32 -8.82
CA THR A 163 13.95 -3.62 -8.67
C THR A 163 13.62 -4.65 -7.59
N GLY A 164 14.57 -5.51 -7.23
CA GLY A 164 14.43 -6.48 -6.14
C GLY A 164 13.70 -7.78 -6.49
N LEU A 165 12.89 -7.78 -7.54
CA LEU A 165 12.21 -8.95 -8.09
C LEU A 165 12.54 -9.11 -9.57
N THR A 166 12.55 -10.34 -10.06
CA THR A 166 12.42 -10.66 -11.48
C THR A 166 10.96 -10.52 -11.94
N GLU A 167 10.74 -10.39 -13.25
CA GLU A 167 9.39 -10.39 -13.85
C GLU A 167 8.59 -11.66 -13.51
N ASN A 168 9.25 -12.81 -13.43
CA ASN A 168 8.61 -14.07 -13.02
C ASN A 168 8.21 -14.04 -11.54
N GLU A 169 9.08 -13.52 -10.66
CA GLU A 169 8.76 -13.42 -9.24
C GLU A 169 7.63 -12.42 -9.00
N SER A 170 7.54 -11.32 -9.77
CA SER A 170 6.47 -10.34 -9.60
C SER A 170 5.08 -10.84 -10.00
N THR A 171 4.98 -11.96 -10.72
CA THR A 171 3.73 -12.45 -11.34
C THR A 171 3.26 -13.80 -10.79
N ILE A 172 4.04 -14.44 -9.91
CA ILE A 172 3.85 -15.84 -9.51
C ILE A 172 2.47 -16.14 -8.88
N LEU A 173 1.84 -15.13 -8.29
CA LEU A 173 0.52 -15.16 -7.68
C LEU A 173 -0.50 -14.33 -8.47
N GLY A 174 -0.14 -13.59 -9.51
CA GLY A 174 -1.05 -12.67 -10.21
C GLY A 174 -2.32 -13.33 -10.74
N GLU A 175 -2.22 -14.58 -11.18
CA GLU A 175 -3.36 -15.34 -11.70
C GLU A 175 -3.75 -16.53 -10.82
N TRP A 176 -3.54 -16.41 -9.50
CA TRP A 176 -3.81 -17.47 -8.53
C TRP A 176 -5.21 -18.10 -8.70
N TYR A 177 -6.21 -17.31 -9.10
CA TYR A 177 -7.61 -17.71 -9.27
C TYR A 177 -7.85 -18.72 -10.41
N ASN A 178 -6.86 -18.93 -11.30
CA ASN A 178 -6.92 -19.99 -12.31
C ASN A 178 -6.67 -21.38 -11.70
N THR A 179 -6.07 -21.46 -10.51
CA THR A 179 -5.63 -22.73 -9.89
C THR A 179 -6.18 -22.92 -8.48
N TYR A 180 -6.32 -21.84 -7.69
CA TYR A 180 -6.70 -21.86 -6.28
C TYR A 180 -8.04 -21.19 -6.06
N GLN A 181 -8.76 -21.62 -5.01
CA GLN A 181 -10.08 -21.05 -4.69
C GLN A 181 -9.99 -19.70 -3.94
N ASN A 182 -8.85 -19.44 -3.31
CA ASN A 182 -8.56 -18.19 -2.64
C ASN A 182 -7.04 -17.98 -2.48
N THR A 183 -6.63 -16.75 -2.21
CA THR A 183 -5.21 -16.40 -2.03
C THR A 183 -4.53 -17.17 -0.90
N LYS A 184 -5.24 -17.53 0.18
CA LYS A 184 -4.69 -18.31 1.30
C LYS A 184 -4.25 -19.72 0.87
N GLN A 185 -4.97 -20.37 -0.04
CA GLN A 185 -4.56 -21.67 -0.59
C GLN A 185 -3.28 -21.56 -1.44
N ALA A 186 -3.06 -20.41 -2.08
CA ALA A 186 -1.88 -20.12 -2.88
C ALA A 186 -0.69 -19.61 -2.07
N GLN A 187 -0.84 -19.34 -0.77
CA GLN A 187 0.16 -18.67 0.08
C GLN A 187 1.56 -19.29 0.02
N HIS A 188 1.67 -20.60 -0.13
CA HIS A 188 2.96 -21.30 -0.25
C HIS A 188 3.82 -20.82 -1.44
N LEU A 189 3.22 -20.14 -2.43
CA LEU A 189 3.96 -19.52 -3.53
C LEU A 189 4.72 -18.27 -3.08
N CYS A 190 4.34 -17.62 -1.98
CA CYS A 190 5.11 -16.51 -1.40
C CYS A 190 6.53 -16.94 -1.02
N ASP A 191 6.76 -18.22 -0.69
CA ASP A 191 8.08 -18.75 -0.32
C ASP A 191 9.07 -18.74 -1.50
N GLN A 192 8.57 -18.53 -2.73
CA GLN A 192 9.38 -18.40 -3.94
C GLN A 192 9.82 -16.96 -4.21
N LEU A 193 9.30 -15.98 -3.47
CA LEU A 193 9.76 -14.60 -3.53
C LEU A 193 11.06 -14.45 -2.71
N PRO A 194 11.91 -13.45 -3.02
CA PRO A 194 13.01 -13.06 -2.14
C PRO A 194 12.53 -12.77 -0.72
N LEU A 195 13.35 -13.12 0.27
CA LEU A 195 12.98 -13.16 1.69
C LEU A 195 12.29 -11.88 2.19
N GLN A 196 12.76 -10.72 1.73
CA GLN A 196 12.25 -9.41 2.12
C GLN A 196 10.81 -9.11 1.65
N TYR A 197 10.25 -9.91 0.74
CA TYR A 197 8.89 -9.75 0.19
C TYR A 197 7.91 -10.83 0.68
N GLN A 198 8.42 -11.87 1.34
CA GLN A 198 7.61 -13.02 1.73
C GLN A 198 6.56 -12.63 2.79
N GLU A 199 6.94 -11.83 3.78
CA GLU A 199 6.04 -11.44 4.87
C GLU A 199 4.83 -10.63 4.34
N GLY A 200 5.06 -9.63 3.50
CA GLY A 200 3.98 -8.83 2.92
C GLY A 200 3.07 -9.66 2.01
N CYS A 201 3.65 -10.52 1.16
CA CYS A 201 2.90 -11.47 0.34
C CYS A 201 2.02 -12.38 1.20
N GLN A 202 2.60 -13.00 2.23
CA GLN A 202 1.89 -13.91 3.12
C GLN A 202 0.77 -13.18 3.87
N LEU A 203 1.02 -11.98 4.39
CA LEU A 203 0.02 -11.17 5.08
C LEU A 203 -1.20 -10.89 4.21
N PHE A 204 -1.00 -10.51 2.94
CA PHE A 204 -2.10 -10.29 2.01
C PHE A 204 -2.86 -11.59 1.71
N THR A 205 -2.16 -12.70 1.50
CA THR A 205 -2.80 -14.00 1.22
C THR A 205 -3.68 -14.49 2.37
N GLU A 206 -3.41 -14.11 3.63
CA GLU A 206 -4.27 -14.44 4.77
C GLU A 206 -5.68 -13.84 4.64
N TRP A 207 -5.83 -12.72 3.94
CA TRP A 207 -7.15 -12.14 3.69
C TRP A 207 -8.04 -13.12 2.90
N GLY A 208 -7.42 -13.89 2.01
CA GLY A 208 -8.06 -14.99 1.29
C GLY A 208 -9.12 -14.51 0.31
N TRP A 209 -8.78 -13.55 -0.56
CA TRP A 209 -9.65 -13.13 -1.66
C TRP A 209 -10.08 -14.34 -2.48
N THR A 210 -11.34 -14.39 -2.89
CA THR A 210 -11.93 -15.51 -3.67
C THR A 210 -12.11 -15.20 -5.16
N THR A 211 -11.78 -13.98 -5.58
CA THR A 211 -11.66 -13.57 -6.98
C THR A 211 -10.51 -12.57 -7.13
N GLY A 212 -9.88 -12.51 -8.30
CA GLY A 212 -8.81 -11.54 -8.60
C GLY A 212 -9.29 -10.10 -8.75
N ASN A 213 -10.59 -9.90 -8.98
CA ASN A 213 -11.17 -8.56 -9.17
C ASN A 213 -12.51 -8.33 -8.42
N PRO A 214 -12.54 -8.36 -7.08
CA PRO A 214 -13.76 -8.10 -6.30
C PRO A 214 -14.42 -6.78 -6.71
N ARG A 215 -15.75 -6.77 -6.93
CA ARG A 215 -16.49 -5.57 -7.39
C ARG A 215 -17.55 -5.08 -6.40
N ASN A 216 -17.71 -5.78 -5.30
CA ASN A 216 -18.63 -5.47 -4.21
C ASN A 216 -17.85 -5.04 -2.94
N ALA A 217 -16.58 -4.68 -3.09
CA ALA A 217 -15.79 -4.19 -1.98
C ALA A 217 -16.36 -2.85 -1.51
N LYS A 218 -15.98 -2.51 -0.29
CA LYS A 218 -16.44 -1.31 0.39
C LYS A 218 -15.27 -0.45 0.81
N TYR A 219 -15.50 0.85 0.91
CA TYR A 219 -14.46 1.78 1.31
C TYR A 219 -14.96 2.92 2.18
N LYS A 220 -14.02 3.53 2.91
CA LYS A 220 -14.24 4.73 3.70
C LYS A 220 -12.95 5.53 3.75
N VAL A 221 -12.97 6.79 3.31
CA VAL A 221 -11.84 7.70 3.48
C VAL A 221 -11.63 7.99 4.96
N VAL A 222 -10.40 7.87 5.44
CA VAL A 222 -10.03 8.03 6.85
C VAL A 222 -8.68 8.74 6.97
N GLU A 223 -8.39 9.26 8.17
CA GLU A 223 -7.07 9.82 8.44
C GLU A 223 -6.00 8.71 8.44
N CYS A 224 -4.86 8.98 7.82
CA CYS A 224 -3.72 8.06 7.92
C CYS A 224 -3.09 8.12 9.31
N PRO A 225 -2.85 6.97 9.97
CA PRO A 225 -2.03 6.91 11.18
C PRO A 225 -0.66 7.54 10.94
N GLN A 226 -0.19 8.36 11.89
CA GLN A 226 1.09 9.04 11.74
C GLN A 226 2.26 8.06 11.59
N ALA A 227 2.25 6.94 12.33
CA ALA A 227 3.27 5.90 12.19
C ALA A 227 3.34 5.31 10.78
N TYR A 228 2.19 5.19 10.10
CA TYR A 228 2.18 4.71 8.72
C TYR A 228 2.75 5.76 7.75
N LYS A 229 2.39 7.03 7.94
CA LYS A 229 2.95 8.14 7.16
C LYS A 229 4.47 8.24 7.33
N ASP A 230 4.95 8.18 8.57
CA ASP A 230 6.39 8.26 8.87
C ASP A 230 7.15 7.09 8.23
N PHE A 231 6.58 5.89 8.28
CA PHE A 231 7.15 4.72 7.63
C PHE A 231 7.23 4.91 6.11
N ILE A 232 6.12 5.25 5.44
CA ILE A 232 6.08 5.42 3.99
C ILE A 232 6.97 6.57 3.50
N ALA A 233 6.98 7.70 4.21
CA ALA A 233 7.83 8.84 3.90
C ALA A 233 9.33 8.52 4.00
N SER A 234 9.70 7.52 4.81
CA SER A 234 11.10 7.09 4.92
C SER A 234 11.59 6.20 3.78
N GLN A 235 10.71 5.73 2.88
CA GLN A 235 11.05 4.73 1.86
C GLN A 235 11.60 5.32 0.56
N PHE A 236 11.22 6.56 0.23
CA PHE A 236 11.56 7.22 -1.04
C PHE A 236 11.80 8.71 -0.80
N ASP A 237 12.85 9.27 -1.39
CA ASP A 237 13.20 10.70 -1.30
C ASP A 237 13.61 11.28 -2.67
N GLU A 238 14.14 12.50 -2.68
CA GLU A 238 14.59 13.17 -3.91
C GLU A 238 15.65 12.39 -4.70
N GLY A 239 16.38 11.48 -4.03
CA GLY A 239 17.36 10.60 -4.62
C GLY A 239 16.81 9.26 -5.11
N GLY A 240 15.51 8.98 -4.94
CA GLY A 240 14.89 7.70 -5.25
C GLY A 240 14.62 6.85 -4.02
N ILE A 241 14.76 5.53 -4.14
CA ILE A 241 14.65 4.62 -2.99
C ILE A 241 15.73 4.95 -1.94
N THR A 242 15.32 5.11 -0.67
CA THR A 242 16.23 5.34 0.45
C THR A 242 16.87 4.03 0.93
N ALA A 243 17.86 4.12 1.83
CA ALA A 243 18.43 2.91 2.46
C ALA A 243 17.39 2.02 3.18
N ALA A 244 16.29 2.60 3.69
CA ALA A 244 15.21 1.83 4.32
C ALA A 244 14.34 1.11 3.29
N GLY A 245 14.18 1.70 2.10
CA GLY A 245 13.36 1.18 1.01
C GLY A 245 14.07 0.22 0.06
N LEU A 246 15.40 0.08 0.16
CA LEU A 246 16.18 -0.81 -0.72
C LEU A 246 15.68 -2.26 -0.63
N PRO A 247 15.49 -2.95 -1.76
CA PRO A 247 15.20 -4.38 -1.79
C PRO A 247 16.17 -5.21 -0.95
#